data_AF-A0A375C5W8-F1
#
_entry.id   AF-A0A375C5W8-F1
#
_cell.length_a   1.000
_cell.length_b   1.000
_cell.length_c   1.000
_cell.angle_alpha   90.00
_cell.angle_beta   90.00
_cell.angle_gamma   90.00
#
_symmetry.space_group_name_H-M   'P 1'
#
loop_
_entity.id
_entity.type
_entity.pdbx_description
1 polymer ?
#
loop_
_entity_poly.entity_id
_entity_poly.type
_entity_poly.pdbx_seq_one_letter_code
_entity_poly.pdbx_strand_id
1 'polypeptide(L)'
;MASPFNSQTVESRNSIVKDQLKPNAEIHMLIGGPYTSGGEEHRYGHTALRVKRAGSDLTYDFGRYGRITGDLGAEGEGILRVWKSFDKYISGENALGRSTIDYTYLVFEHQARAVEMYFNTIIDKAKPRSDLQRGRPDIVVYQLPTSYHALKYNCTTISLDAIRAGIANYERGSTTFIAPEDVLTMTERVAMNTIGGGTPTRIFLPANLKKFLDTKPAIAANQVRLHGKSR
;
A
#
# COMPACT_ATOMS: atom_id res chain seq x y z
N MET A 1 7.67 -30.35 64.85
CA MET A 1 8.25 -30.79 63.55
C MET A 1 7.17 -30.64 62.50
N ALA A 2 7.34 -29.75 61.52
CA ALA A 2 6.36 -29.52 60.45
C ALA A 2 6.63 -30.48 59.29
N SER A 3 5.57 -31.09 58.73
CA SER A 3 5.68 -31.96 57.56
C SER A 3 6.02 -31.14 56.31
N PRO A 4 6.88 -31.64 55.40
CA PRO A 4 7.21 -30.93 54.18
C PRO A 4 6.02 -30.92 53.21
N PHE A 5 5.76 -29.77 52.60
CA PHE A 5 4.83 -29.62 51.48
C PHE A 5 5.39 -30.37 50.26
N ASN A 6 4.65 -31.38 49.79
CA ASN A 6 4.90 -32.01 48.49
C ASN A 6 4.04 -31.31 47.43
N SER A 7 4.65 -30.54 46.52
CA SER A 7 3.95 -30.07 45.33
C SER A 7 3.88 -31.20 44.30
N GLN A 8 2.68 -31.68 44.00
CA GLN A 8 2.44 -32.52 42.83
C GLN A 8 2.30 -31.62 41.61
N THR A 9 3.29 -31.67 40.71
CA THR A 9 3.16 -31.10 39.37
C THR A 9 2.13 -31.93 38.63
N VAL A 10 0.96 -31.36 38.35
CA VAL A 10 -0.04 -31.99 37.49
C VAL A 10 0.55 -32.02 36.08
N GLU A 11 0.58 -33.20 35.45
CA GLU A 11 0.99 -33.30 34.05
C GLU A 11 0.17 -32.33 33.20
N SER A 12 0.85 -31.54 32.37
CA SER A 12 0.20 -30.63 31.46
C SER A 12 -0.71 -31.44 30.55
N ARG A 13 -2.03 -31.38 30.80
CA ARG A 13 -3.02 -31.78 29.80
C ARG A 13 -2.61 -31.09 28.51
N ASN A 14 -2.35 -31.89 27.47
CA ASN A 14 -1.98 -31.44 26.12
C ASN A 14 -2.60 -30.08 25.88
N SER A 15 -1.75 -29.05 25.81
CA SER A 15 -2.25 -27.68 25.76
C SER A 15 -3.24 -27.60 24.60
N ILE A 16 -4.33 -26.89 24.82
CA ILE A 16 -5.36 -26.60 23.81
C ILE A 16 -4.74 -25.83 22.60
N VAL A 17 -3.43 -25.56 22.63
CA VAL A 17 -2.61 -24.91 21.61
C VAL A 17 -2.20 -25.89 20.52
N LYS A 18 -3.17 -26.56 19.88
CA LYS A 18 -3.03 -27.08 18.52
C LYS A 18 -4.20 -26.71 17.62
N ASP A 19 -5.06 -25.79 18.04
CA ASP A 19 -5.72 -24.92 17.07
C ASP A 19 -4.66 -23.97 16.51
N GLN A 20 -4.08 -24.35 15.37
CA GLN A 20 -3.35 -23.39 14.55
C GLN A 20 -4.32 -22.28 14.21
N LEU A 21 -4.18 -21.12 14.87
CA LEU A 21 -4.96 -19.93 14.54
C LEU A 21 -4.83 -19.69 13.03
N LYS A 22 -5.93 -19.87 12.30
CA LYS A 22 -5.95 -19.63 10.86
C LYS A 22 -6.09 -18.13 10.63
N PRO A 23 -5.31 -17.54 9.71
CA PRO A 23 -5.55 -16.19 9.24
C PRO A 23 -7.02 -16.01 8.82
N ASN A 24 -7.62 -14.89 9.20
CA ASN A 24 -9.04 -14.58 8.97
C ASN A 24 -9.25 -13.22 8.29
N ALA A 25 -8.17 -12.62 7.79
CA ALA A 25 -8.17 -11.38 7.03
C ALA A 25 -7.09 -11.40 5.95
N GLU A 26 -7.17 -10.47 5.01
CA GLU A 26 -6.26 -10.33 3.88
C GLU A 26 -5.79 -8.87 3.79
N ILE A 27 -4.50 -8.66 3.52
CA ILE A 27 -3.94 -7.37 3.08
C ILE A 27 -3.38 -7.58 1.68
N HIS A 28 -3.69 -6.69 0.75
CA HIS A 28 -3.27 -6.78 -0.65
C HIS A 28 -2.44 -5.56 -1.00
N MET A 29 -1.21 -5.78 -1.44
CA MET A 29 -0.39 -4.75 -2.09
C MET A 29 -0.67 -4.77 -3.58
N LEU A 30 -1.27 -3.70 -4.08
CA LEU A 30 -1.72 -3.59 -5.48
C LEU A 30 -0.73 -2.71 -6.24
N ILE A 31 -0.07 -3.26 -7.26
CA ILE A 31 0.93 -2.54 -8.05
C ILE A 31 0.48 -2.47 -9.51
N GLY A 32 0.12 -1.27 -9.91
CA GLY A 32 -0.23 -0.89 -11.27
C GLY A 32 1.01 -0.50 -12.08
N GLY A 33 1.18 -1.10 -13.26
CA GLY A 33 2.26 -0.76 -14.19
C GLY A 33 2.13 0.64 -14.82
N PRO A 34 3.09 1.03 -15.68
CA PRO A 34 2.95 2.25 -16.48
C PRO A 34 1.70 2.21 -17.37
N TYR A 35 1.18 3.37 -17.73
CA TYR A 35 -0.02 3.49 -18.56
C TYR A 35 0.01 4.72 -19.45
N THR A 36 -0.82 4.73 -20.49
CA THR A 36 -0.97 5.88 -21.39
C THR A 36 -2.37 6.44 -21.24
N SER A 37 -2.49 7.74 -20.99
CA SER A 37 -3.77 8.43 -20.91
C SER A 37 -3.70 9.74 -21.67
N GLY A 38 -4.67 10.01 -22.55
CA GLY A 38 -4.71 11.25 -23.33
C GLY A 38 -3.47 11.48 -24.22
N GLY A 39 -2.75 10.42 -24.60
CA GLY A 39 -1.49 10.51 -25.37
C GLY A 39 -0.23 10.73 -24.53
N GLU A 40 -0.35 10.92 -23.21
CA GLU A 40 0.78 11.05 -22.29
C GLU A 40 1.13 9.69 -21.65
N GLU A 41 2.41 9.37 -21.59
CA GLU A 41 2.91 8.17 -20.93
C GLU A 41 3.18 8.44 -19.44
N HIS A 42 2.44 7.75 -18.57
CA HIS A 42 2.63 7.78 -17.13
C HIS A 42 3.48 6.60 -16.68
N ARG A 43 4.80 6.77 -16.79
CA ARG A 43 5.81 5.72 -16.55
C ARG A 43 5.92 5.23 -15.10
N TYR A 44 5.46 6.04 -14.15
CA TYR A 44 5.68 5.77 -12.72
C TYR A 44 4.87 4.60 -12.18
N GLY A 45 3.73 4.27 -12.80
CA GLY A 45 2.79 3.28 -12.26
C GLY A 45 1.96 3.83 -11.09
N HIS A 46 1.41 2.94 -10.29
CA HIS A 46 0.61 3.29 -9.10
C HIS A 46 0.67 2.16 -8.06
N THR A 47 0.57 2.53 -6.79
CA THR A 47 0.48 1.59 -5.67
C THR A 47 -0.76 1.90 -4.84
N ALA A 48 -1.56 0.89 -4.54
CA ALA A 48 -2.69 0.99 -3.61
C ALA A 48 -2.66 -0.17 -2.62
N LEU A 49 -3.42 -0.05 -1.54
CA LEU A 49 -3.52 -1.08 -0.52
C LEU A 49 -4.99 -1.47 -0.29
N ARG A 50 -5.32 -2.75 -0.43
CA ARG A 50 -6.64 -3.27 -0.06
C ARG A 50 -6.55 -4.05 1.25
N VAL A 51 -7.54 -3.84 2.12
CA VAL A 51 -7.71 -4.58 3.36
C VAL A 51 -9.07 -5.23 3.35
N LYS A 52 -9.10 -6.55 3.52
CA LYS A 52 -10.31 -7.36 3.50
C LYS A 52 -10.40 -8.17 4.79
N ARG A 53 -11.50 -8.03 5.50
CA ARG A 53 -11.82 -8.76 6.74
C ARG A 53 -13.32 -8.98 6.84
N ALA A 54 -13.76 -9.69 7.87
CA ALA A 54 -15.20 -9.88 8.11
C ALA A 54 -15.93 -8.52 8.13
N GLY A 55 -16.90 -8.37 7.22
CA GLY A 55 -17.74 -7.17 7.09
C GLY A 55 -17.07 -5.91 6.54
N SER A 56 -15.82 -5.97 6.06
CA SER A 56 -15.10 -4.82 5.50
C SER A 56 -14.21 -5.24 4.33
N ASP A 57 -14.31 -4.53 3.21
CA ASP A 57 -13.44 -4.68 2.05
C ASP A 57 -13.17 -3.29 1.48
N LEU A 58 -12.03 -2.71 1.84
CA LEU A 58 -11.68 -1.34 1.52
C LEU A 58 -10.38 -1.31 0.73
N THR A 59 -10.34 -0.49 -0.33
CA THR A 59 -9.11 -0.19 -1.07
C THR A 59 -8.73 1.27 -0.88
N TYR A 60 -7.54 1.49 -0.34
CA TYR A 60 -6.94 2.80 -0.10
C TYR A 60 -6.01 3.17 -1.26
N ASP A 61 -6.39 4.23 -1.95
CA ASP A 61 -5.77 4.70 -3.18
C ASP A 61 -5.36 6.17 -2.99
N PHE A 62 -4.06 6.41 -2.83
CA PHE A 62 -3.52 7.75 -2.63
C PHE A 62 -2.81 8.26 -3.88
N GLY A 63 -3.08 9.50 -4.27
CA GLY A 63 -2.46 10.08 -5.46
C GLY A 63 -2.73 11.57 -5.63
N ARG A 64 -2.21 12.11 -6.73
CA ARG A 64 -2.49 13.48 -7.20
C ARG A 64 -3.79 13.50 -7.99
N TYR A 65 -4.92 13.42 -7.29
CA TYR A 65 -6.24 13.43 -7.93
C TYR A 65 -6.93 14.79 -7.90
N GLY A 66 -6.29 15.78 -7.29
CA GLY A 66 -6.74 17.18 -7.25
C GLY A 66 -5.84 18.05 -8.11
N ARG A 67 -5.59 19.28 -7.64
CA ARG A 67 -4.69 20.21 -8.34
C ARG A 67 -3.24 19.69 -8.33
N ILE A 68 -2.61 19.68 -9.50
CA ILE A 68 -1.18 19.38 -9.68
C ILE A 68 -0.39 20.68 -9.56
N THR A 69 0.75 20.63 -8.88
CA THR A 69 1.66 21.76 -8.63
C THR A 69 3.13 21.34 -8.75
N GLY A 70 4.05 22.27 -8.49
CA GLY A 70 5.48 22.02 -8.49
C GLY A 70 6.08 21.89 -9.89
N ASP A 71 7.41 21.96 -9.96
CA ASP A 71 8.14 21.87 -11.21
C ASP A 71 7.90 20.50 -11.87
N LEU A 72 7.66 20.50 -13.18
CA LEU A 72 7.36 19.30 -13.97
C LEU A 72 6.15 18.49 -13.44
N GLY A 73 5.26 19.11 -12.66
CA GLY A 73 4.10 18.44 -12.07
C GLY A 73 4.48 17.39 -11.02
N ALA A 74 5.62 17.56 -10.33
CA ALA A 74 6.09 16.63 -9.30
C ALA A 74 5.21 16.61 -8.03
N GLU A 75 4.45 17.66 -7.79
CA GLU A 75 3.66 17.85 -6.57
C GLU A 75 2.17 17.98 -6.86
N GLY A 76 1.37 17.97 -5.81
CA GLY A 76 -0.05 18.30 -5.91
C GLY A 76 -0.79 18.03 -4.62
N GLU A 77 -2.09 18.25 -4.66
CA GLU A 77 -2.97 17.87 -3.56
C GLU A 77 -2.84 16.36 -3.29
N GLY A 78 -2.53 16.00 -2.05
CA GLY A 78 -2.53 14.62 -1.59
C GLY A 78 -3.96 14.15 -1.40
N ILE A 79 -4.49 13.41 -2.36
CA ILE A 79 -5.87 12.91 -2.32
C ILE A 79 -5.86 11.42 -2.00
N LEU A 80 -6.53 11.05 -0.92
CA LEU A 80 -6.83 9.66 -0.56
C LEU A 80 -8.27 9.33 -1.00
N ARG A 81 -8.40 8.33 -1.86
CA ARG A 81 -9.67 7.69 -2.22
C ARG A 81 -9.80 6.39 -1.44
N VAL A 82 -10.94 6.21 -0.77
CA VAL A 82 -11.30 4.98 -0.07
C VAL A 82 -12.42 4.31 -0.86
N TRP A 83 -12.09 3.25 -1.58
CA TRP A 83 -13.03 2.48 -2.37
C TRP A 83 -13.71 1.42 -1.53
N LYS A 84 -15.04 1.35 -1.63
CA LYS A 84 -15.91 0.35 -0.98
C LYS A 84 -16.20 -0.86 -1.87
N SER A 85 -15.74 -0.83 -3.12
CA SER A 85 -15.86 -1.92 -4.09
C SER A 85 -14.52 -2.11 -4.79
N PHE A 86 -13.89 -3.27 -4.55
CA PHE A 86 -12.64 -3.64 -5.20
C PHE A 86 -12.81 -3.80 -6.72
N ASP A 87 -13.94 -4.35 -7.17
CA ASP A 87 -14.21 -4.53 -8.60
C ASP A 87 -14.28 -3.18 -9.33
N LYS A 88 -14.87 -2.15 -8.70
CA LYS A 88 -14.90 -0.80 -9.24
C LYS A 88 -13.52 -0.16 -9.28
N TYR A 89 -12.70 -0.39 -8.25
CA TYR A 89 -11.29 0.05 -8.25
C TYR A 89 -10.53 -0.58 -9.42
N ILE A 90 -10.54 -1.91 -9.54
CA ILE A 90 -9.82 -2.63 -10.61
C ILE A 90 -10.37 -2.27 -11.99
N SER A 91 -11.68 -2.11 -12.15
CA SER A 91 -12.26 -1.64 -13.40
C SER A 91 -11.76 -0.24 -13.78
N GLY A 92 -11.56 0.64 -12.80
CA GLY A 92 -11.00 1.97 -13.01
C GLY A 92 -9.54 1.91 -13.46
N GLU A 93 -8.71 1.10 -12.80
CA GLU A 93 -7.31 0.87 -13.20
C GLU A 93 -7.22 0.29 -14.62
N ASN A 94 -8.03 -0.71 -14.93
CA ASN A 94 -8.05 -1.34 -16.26
C ASN A 94 -8.53 -0.39 -17.37
N ALA A 95 -9.43 0.55 -17.06
CA ALA A 95 -9.88 1.56 -18.02
C ALA A 95 -8.77 2.51 -18.45
N LEU A 96 -7.71 2.65 -17.64
CA LEU A 96 -6.49 3.37 -17.99
C LEU A 96 -5.56 2.55 -18.89
N GLY A 97 -5.98 1.35 -19.32
CA GLY A 97 -5.20 0.44 -20.16
C GLY A 97 -4.03 -0.20 -19.41
N ARG A 98 -4.09 -0.24 -18.08
CA ARG A 98 -3.08 -0.74 -17.16
C ARG A 98 -3.49 -2.13 -16.64
N SER A 99 -2.49 -2.97 -16.38
CA SER A 99 -2.65 -4.17 -15.55
C SER A 99 -2.16 -3.92 -14.12
N THR A 100 -2.83 -4.50 -13.14
CA THR A 100 -2.50 -4.40 -11.71
C THR A 100 -2.16 -5.77 -11.16
N ILE A 101 -1.01 -5.88 -10.49
CA ILE A 101 -0.61 -7.12 -9.79
C ILE A 101 -1.00 -6.98 -8.33
N ASP A 102 -1.73 -7.97 -7.83
CA ASP A 102 -2.16 -8.10 -6.44
C ASP A 102 -1.27 -9.11 -5.73
N TYR A 103 -0.49 -8.63 -4.77
CA TYR A 103 0.26 -9.44 -3.81
C TYR A 103 -0.57 -9.57 -2.53
N THR A 104 -1.17 -10.74 -2.32
CA THR A 104 -2.08 -11.00 -1.20
C THR A 104 -1.35 -11.64 -0.02
N TYR A 105 -1.56 -11.10 1.18
CA TYR A 105 -1.04 -11.58 2.44
C TYR A 105 -2.19 -12.02 3.35
N LEU A 106 -2.19 -13.29 3.74
CA LEU A 106 -3.12 -13.84 4.72
C LEU A 106 -2.64 -13.44 6.12
N VAL A 107 -3.46 -12.69 6.84
CA VAL A 107 -3.11 -12.12 8.15
C VAL A 107 -4.21 -12.36 9.18
N PHE A 108 -3.88 -12.10 10.44
CA PHE A 108 -4.89 -12.03 11.49
C PHE A 108 -5.62 -10.69 11.46
N GLU A 109 -6.87 -10.69 11.94
CA GLU A 109 -7.71 -9.50 11.97
C GLU A 109 -7.06 -8.30 12.67
N HIS A 110 -6.30 -8.50 13.74
CA HIS A 110 -5.61 -7.40 14.43
C HIS A 110 -4.57 -6.70 13.53
N GLN A 111 -3.91 -7.42 12.62
CA GLN A 111 -2.97 -6.86 11.67
C GLN A 111 -3.68 -6.04 10.60
N ALA A 112 -4.78 -6.57 10.05
CA ALA A 112 -5.64 -5.84 9.12
C ALA A 112 -6.20 -4.55 9.75
N ARG A 113 -6.68 -4.63 11.01
CA ARG A 113 -7.15 -3.47 11.76
C ARG A 113 -6.04 -2.45 12.00
N ALA A 114 -4.79 -2.87 12.23
CA ALA A 114 -3.67 -1.94 12.39
C ALA A 114 -3.41 -1.13 11.10
N VAL A 115 -3.57 -1.74 9.93
CA VAL A 115 -3.51 -1.04 8.63
C VAL A 115 -4.67 -0.05 8.48
N GLU A 116 -5.91 -0.47 8.77
CA GLU A 116 -7.06 0.44 8.73
C GLU A 116 -6.91 1.61 9.71
N MET A 117 -6.39 1.35 10.91
CA MET A 117 -6.11 2.38 11.92
C MET A 117 -5.07 3.40 11.46
N TYR A 118 -4.05 2.98 10.71
CA TYR A 118 -3.12 3.90 10.08
C TYR A 118 -3.86 4.89 9.16
N PHE A 119 -4.74 4.38 8.30
CA PHE A 119 -5.53 5.24 7.41
C PHE A 119 -6.55 6.11 8.16
N ASN A 120 -7.23 5.57 9.16
CA ASN A 120 -8.16 6.35 9.99
C ASN A 120 -7.44 7.53 10.66
N THR A 121 -6.24 7.30 11.20
CA THR A 121 -5.43 8.36 11.85
C THR A 121 -5.10 9.53 10.92
N ILE A 122 -4.85 9.26 9.63
CA ILE A 122 -4.58 10.32 8.65
C ILE A 122 -5.88 10.93 8.10
N ILE A 123 -6.96 10.14 7.99
CA ILE A 123 -8.29 10.61 7.58
C ILE A 123 -8.90 11.55 8.62
N ASP A 124 -8.69 11.31 9.92
CA ASP A 124 -9.19 12.15 11.02
C ASP A 124 -8.69 13.60 10.92
N LYS A 125 -7.57 13.82 10.22
CA LYS A 125 -6.97 15.14 9.99
C LYS A 125 -7.28 15.69 8.59
N ALA A 126 -7.94 14.90 7.75
CA ALA A 126 -8.16 15.20 6.35
C ALA A 126 -9.44 16.02 6.12
N LYS A 127 -9.49 16.73 4.99
CA LYS A 127 -10.68 17.44 4.53
C LYS A 127 -11.48 16.58 3.56
N PRO A 128 -12.78 16.35 3.75
CA PRO A 128 -13.61 15.69 2.74
C PRO A 128 -13.64 16.48 1.42
N ARG A 129 -13.57 15.77 0.29
CA ARG A 129 -13.62 16.34 -1.07
C ARG A 129 -14.87 15.86 -1.81
N SER A 130 -16.02 16.39 -1.39
CA SER A 130 -17.33 16.06 -1.97
C SER A 130 -17.43 16.42 -3.46
N ASP A 131 -16.65 17.40 -3.92
CA ASP A 131 -16.49 17.76 -5.32
C ASP A 131 -15.90 16.62 -6.15
N LEU A 132 -14.85 15.95 -5.64
CA LEU A 132 -14.20 14.82 -6.32
C LEU A 132 -14.94 13.48 -6.16
N GLN A 133 -15.84 13.41 -5.17
CA GLN A 133 -16.69 12.24 -4.90
C GLN A 133 -18.01 12.27 -5.68
N ARG A 134 -18.48 13.45 -6.11
CA ARG A 134 -19.82 13.62 -6.72
C ARG A 134 -20.07 12.60 -7.84
N GLY A 135 -21.18 11.87 -7.75
CA GLY A 135 -21.56 10.84 -8.72
C GLY A 135 -20.81 9.51 -8.60
N ARG A 136 -19.96 9.33 -7.57
CA ARG A 136 -19.14 8.12 -7.36
C ARG A 136 -19.45 7.51 -5.98
N PRO A 137 -20.58 6.77 -5.83
CA PRO A 137 -21.02 6.27 -4.52
C PRO A 137 -20.08 5.21 -3.92
N ASP A 138 -19.31 4.53 -4.76
CA ASP A 138 -18.38 3.46 -4.38
C ASP A 138 -17.07 3.99 -3.75
N ILE A 139 -16.90 5.31 -3.66
CA ILE A 139 -15.71 5.92 -3.06
C ILE A 139 -16.06 7.00 -2.05
N VAL A 140 -15.15 7.19 -1.10
CA VAL A 140 -15.07 8.40 -0.27
C VAL A 140 -13.74 9.09 -0.55
N VAL A 141 -13.75 10.41 -0.68
CA VAL A 141 -12.55 11.16 -1.08
C VAL A 141 -12.14 12.17 -0.01
N TYR A 142 -10.87 12.12 0.34
CA TYR A 142 -10.26 12.98 1.36
C TYR A 142 -9.03 13.68 0.78
N GLN A 143 -8.85 14.95 1.10
CA GLN A 143 -7.60 15.66 0.92
C GLN A 143 -6.81 15.62 2.23
N LEU A 144 -5.65 14.97 2.20
CA LEU A 144 -4.77 14.89 3.35
C LEU A 144 -4.07 16.24 3.61
N PRO A 145 -3.67 16.54 4.86
CA PRO A 145 -2.87 17.72 5.17
C PRO A 145 -1.52 17.75 4.45
N THR A 146 -0.95 16.57 4.21
CA THR A 146 0.33 16.41 3.51
C THR A 146 0.09 16.32 2.01
N SER A 147 0.67 17.25 1.26
CA SER A 147 0.68 17.23 -0.20
C SER A 147 1.36 15.99 -0.74
N TYR A 148 0.90 15.51 -1.90
CA TYR A 148 1.60 14.49 -2.64
C TYR A 148 2.90 15.07 -3.20
N HIS A 149 3.97 14.28 -3.12
CA HIS A 149 5.24 14.57 -3.78
C HIS A 149 5.78 13.29 -4.42
N ALA A 150 6.00 13.30 -5.74
CA ALA A 150 6.38 12.12 -6.54
C ALA A 150 7.56 11.32 -5.97
N LEU A 151 8.50 11.99 -5.31
CA LEU A 151 9.74 11.39 -4.79
C LEU A 151 9.72 11.09 -3.28
N LYS A 152 8.71 11.59 -2.55
CA LYS A 152 8.66 11.54 -1.09
C LYS A 152 7.34 10.94 -0.67
N TYR A 153 6.38 11.78 -0.29
CA TYR A 153 5.07 11.33 0.15
C TYR A 153 4.17 11.01 -1.06
N ASN A 154 4.19 9.75 -1.49
CA ASN A 154 3.47 9.27 -2.66
C ASN A 154 2.68 7.99 -2.40
N CYS A 155 2.02 7.48 -3.45
CA CYS A 155 1.19 6.27 -3.41
C CYS A 155 1.93 5.03 -2.87
N THR A 156 3.21 4.87 -3.20
CA THR A 156 4.04 3.75 -2.77
C THR A 156 4.44 3.90 -1.31
N THR A 157 4.95 5.07 -0.91
CA THR A 157 5.45 5.27 0.46
C THR A 157 4.34 5.18 1.49
N ILE A 158 3.16 5.76 1.21
CA ILE A 158 2.02 5.68 2.13
C ILE A 158 1.49 4.24 2.24
N SER A 159 1.49 3.48 1.14
CA SER A 159 1.09 2.06 1.16
C SER A 159 2.08 1.21 1.95
N LEU A 160 3.39 1.51 1.84
CA LEU A 160 4.45 0.87 2.62
C LEU A 160 4.37 1.21 4.11
N ASP A 161 4.03 2.45 4.46
CA ASP A 161 3.80 2.85 5.85
C ASP A 161 2.57 2.15 6.44
N ALA A 162 1.48 2.13 5.69
CA ALA A 162 0.23 1.48 6.10
C ALA A 162 0.42 -0.02 6.32
N ILE A 163 1.00 -0.75 5.35
CA ILE A 163 1.19 -2.20 5.50
C ILE A 163 2.13 -2.54 6.65
N ARG A 164 3.14 -1.70 6.94
CA ARG A 164 4.05 -1.88 8.08
C ARG A 164 3.37 -1.76 9.44
N ALA A 165 2.25 -1.06 9.53
CA ALA A 165 1.45 -1.02 10.75
C ALA A 165 0.87 -2.41 11.09
N GLY A 166 0.51 -3.22 10.08
CA GLY A 166 -0.01 -4.57 10.26
C GLY A 166 1.02 -5.69 10.14
N ILE A 167 2.04 -5.51 9.30
CA ILE A 167 3.06 -6.51 8.98
C ILE A 167 4.44 -5.91 9.24
N ALA A 168 4.96 -6.13 10.44
CA ALA A 168 6.29 -5.66 10.82
C ALA A 168 7.36 -6.21 9.87
N ASN A 169 8.38 -5.40 9.57
CA ASN A 169 9.51 -5.76 8.71
C ASN A 169 9.17 -6.07 7.24
N TYR A 170 7.97 -5.72 6.76
CA TYR A 170 7.53 -5.95 5.38
C TYR A 170 8.58 -5.57 4.31
N GLU A 171 9.23 -4.41 4.48
CA GLU A 171 10.21 -3.89 3.52
C GLU A 171 11.67 -4.21 3.86
N ARG A 172 11.93 -5.11 4.82
CA ARG A 172 13.30 -5.39 5.24
C ARG A 172 14.13 -5.88 4.04
N GLY A 173 15.28 -5.26 3.80
CA GLY A 173 16.15 -5.57 2.67
C GLY A 173 15.75 -4.90 1.34
N SER A 174 14.74 -4.03 1.34
CA SER A 174 14.28 -3.32 0.14
C SER A 174 15.25 -2.25 -0.37
N THR A 175 16.24 -1.83 0.42
CA THR A 175 17.14 -0.72 0.07
C THR A 175 17.96 -0.97 -1.19
N THR A 176 18.29 -2.23 -1.50
CA THR A 176 19.01 -2.58 -2.74
C THR A 176 18.16 -2.44 -4.01
N PHE A 177 16.87 -2.17 -3.87
CA PHE A 177 15.93 -1.97 -4.97
C PHE A 177 15.57 -0.50 -5.18
N ILE A 178 16.20 0.41 -4.44
CA ILE A 178 16.08 1.85 -4.70
C ILE A 178 16.90 2.17 -5.95
N ALA A 179 16.26 2.07 -7.11
CA ALA A 179 16.88 2.23 -8.42
C ALA A 179 16.01 3.17 -9.28
N PRO A 180 16.04 4.49 -9.01
CA PRO A 180 15.26 5.46 -9.77
C PRO A 180 15.59 5.45 -11.26
N GLU A 181 16.81 5.09 -11.66
CA GLU A 181 17.25 4.93 -13.05
C GLU A 181 16.49 3.85 -13.84
N ASP A 182 15.86 2.89 -13.17
CA ASP A 182 15.02 1.87 -13.82
C ASP A 182 13.70 2.47 -14.37
N VAL A 183 13.32 3.69 -13.94
CA VAL A 183 12.01 4.29 -14.23
C VAL A 183 12.12 5.75 -14.70
N LEU A 184 12.99 6.53 -14.07
CA LEU A 184 13.16 7.96 -14.30
C LEU A 184 14.19 8.22 -15.41
N THR A 185 13.86 9.14 -16.31
CA THR A 185 14.80 9.67 -17.30
C THR A 185 15.96 10.41 -16.63
N MET A 186 17.04 10.65 -17.39
CA MET A 186 18.17 11.43 -16.89
C MET A 186 17.74 12.83 -16.40
N THR A 187 16.87 13.51 -17.14
CA THR A 187 16.35 14.84 -16.76
C THR A 187 15.55 14.79 -15.46
N GLU A 188 14.68 13.79 -15.29
CA GLU A 188 13.91 13.59 -14.05
C GLU A 188 14.81 13.23 -12.87
N ARG A 189 15.90 12.47 -13.10
CA ARG A 189 16.89 12.15 -12.06
C ARG A 189 17.72 13.36 -11.64
N VAL A 190 18.09 14.23 -12.59
CA VAL A 190 18.77 15.49 -12.27
C VAL A 190 17.83 16.37 -11.45
N ALA A 191 16.58 16.54 -11.88
CA ALA A 191 15.57 17.29 -11.13
C ALA A 191 15.31 16.69 -9.73
N MET A 192 15.31 15.37 -9.59
CA MET A 192 15.22 14.68 -8.30
C MET A 192 16.37 15.07 -7.36
N ASN A 193 17.60 15.12 -7.87
CA ASN A 193 18.77 15.45 -7.05
C ASN A 193 18.87 16.94 -6.70
N THR A 194 18.41 17.84 -7.58
CA THR A 194 18.56 19.30 -7.38
C THR A 194 17.34 19.96 -6.74
N ILE A 195 16.13 19.54 -7.11
CA ILE A 195 14.85 20.14 -6.69
C ILE A 195 14.15 19.22 -5.67
N GLY A 196 14.21 17.91 -5.87
CA GLY A 196 13.53 16.91 -5.04
C GLY A 196 14.09 16.73 -3.63
N GLY A 197 15.22 17.36 -3.30
CA GLY A 197 15.84 17.29 -1.98
C GLY A 197 16.68 16.04 -1.72
N GLY A 198 17.24 15.44 -2.78
CA GLY A 198 18.26 14.39 -2.70
C GLY A 198 17.76 12.97 -3.02
N THR A 199 18.68 12.01 -2.91
CA THR A 199 18.42 10.59 -3.20
C THR A 199 17.43 9.99 -2.19
N PRO A 200 16.33 9.35 -2.64
CA PRO A 200 15.39 8.68 -1.75
C PRO A 200 16.06 7.58 -0.92
N THR A 201 15.73 7.50 0.37
CA THR A 201 16.29 6.51 1.31
C THR A 201 15.45 5.25 1.44
N ARG A 202 14.35 5.17 0.68
CA ARG A 202 13.38 4.08 0.68
C ARG A 202 12.78 3.90 -0.70
N ILE A 203 12.25 2.71 -0.98
CA ILE A 203 11.45 2.48 -2.19
C ILE A 203 10.28 3.47 -2.23
N PHE A 204 10.16 4.18 -3.35
CA PHE A 204 9.10 5.15 -3.60
C PHE A 204 8.44 4.93 -4.97
N LEU A 205 9.07 4.14 -5.86
CA LEU A 205 8.55 3.83 -7.18
C LEU A 205 7.83 2.47 -7.20
N PRO A 206 6.60 2.39 -7.75
CA PRO A 206 5.86 1.15 -7.91
C PRO A 206 6.65 0.04 -8.62
N ALA A 207 7.39 0.36 -9.69
CA ALA A 207 8.19 -0.65 -10.42
C ALA A 207 9.34 -1.22 -9.58
N ASN A 208 10.01 -0.39 -8.77
CA ASN A 208 11.03 -0.86 -7.84
C ASN A 208 10.43 -1.72 -6.72
N LEU A 209 9.25 -1.33 -6.19
CA LEU A 209 8.53 -2.14 -5.22
C LEU A 209 8.18 -3.52 -5.80
N LYS A 210 7.64 -3.55 -7.02
CA LYS A 210 7.36 -4.79 -7.74
C LYS A 210 8.60 -5.67 -7.84
N LYS A 211 9.72 -5.12 -8.29
CA LYS A 211 11.01 -5.82 -8.41
C LYS A 211 11.44 -6.44 -7.07
N PHE A 212 11.30 -5.69 -5.97
CA PHE A 212 11.56 -6.20 -4.62
C PHE A 212 10.65 -7.38 -4.26
N LEU A 213 9.34 -7.23 -4.46
CA LEU A 213 8.34 -8.25 -4.12
C LEU A 213 8.47 -9.53 -4.97
N ASP A 214 8.90 -9.41 -6.22
CA ASP A 214 9.13 -10.55 -7.11
C ASP A 214 10.43 -11.30 -6.82
N THR A 215 11.46 -10.60 -6.33
CA THR A 215 12.81 -11.15 -6.27
C THR A 215 13.16 -11.69 -4.88
N LYS A 216 13.03 -10.84 -3.86
CA LYS A 216 13.53 -11.16 -2.51
C LYS A 216 12.76 -10.39 -1.43
N PRO A 217 11.42 -10.56 -1.35
CA PRO A 217 10.68 -9.93 -0.27
C PRO A 217 11.09 -10.53 1.08
N ALA A 218 11.07 -9.73 2.14
CA ALA A 218 11.23 -10.24 3.50
C ALA A 218 10.08 -11.19 3.89
N ILE A 219 8.91 -10.97 3.30
CA ILE A 219 7.68 -11.73 3.54
C ILE A 219 7.07 -12.03 2.17
N ALA A 220 7.06 -13.32 1.80
CA ALA A 220 6.45 -13.75 0.54
C ALA A 220 4.93 -13.58 0.59
N ALA A 221 4.35 -13.14 -0.52
CA ALA A 221 2.90 -13.11 -0.66
C ALA A 221 2.34 -14.54 -0.65
N ASN A 222 1.18 -14.75 -0.03
CA ASN A 222 0.48 -16.03 -0.08
C ASN A 222 -0.08 -16.30 -1.47
N GLN A 223 -0.47 -15.24 -2.19
CA GLN A 223 -0.97 -15.33 -3.56
C GLN A 223 -0.51 -14.11 -4.36
N VAL A 224 -0.28 -14.31 -5.66
CA VAL A 224 0.01 -13.25 -6.62
C VAL A 224 -0.96 -13.38 -7.77
N ARG A 225 -1.72 -12.32 -8.09
CA ARG A 225 -2.74 -12.33 -9.13
C ARG A 225 -2.56 -11.14 -10.07
N LEU A 226 -2.80 -11.36 -11.36
CA LEU A 226 -2.86 -10.29 -12.35
C LEU A 226 -4.31 -9.88 -12.60
N HIS A 227 -4.59 -8.59 -12.51
CA HIS A 227 -5.84 -7.98 -12.90
C HIS A 227 -5.64 -7.17 -14.19
N GLY A 228 -6.52 -7.38 -15.17
CA GLY A 228 -6.38 -6.81 -16.52
C GLY A 228 -5.61 -7.74 -17.47
N LYS A 229 -5.45 -7.32 -18.73
CA LYS A 229 -4.68 -8.08 -19.73
C LYS A 229 -3.21 -7.67 -19.66
N SER A 230 -2.31 -8.64 -19.67
CA SER A 230 -0.91 -8.35 -20.03
C SER A 230 -0.91 -7.79 -21.45
N ARG A 231 -0.28 -6.63 -21.64
CA ARG A 231 0.16 -6.25 -22.98
C ARG A 231 1.29 -7.16 -23.42
#